data_AF-A0A1V9YSG5-F1
#
_entry.id   AF-A0A1V9YSG5-F1
#
_cell.length_a   1.000
_cell.length_b   1.000
_cell.length_c   1.000
_cell.angle_alpha   90.00
_cell.angle_beta   90.00
_cell.angle_gamma   90.00
#
_symmetry.space_group_name_H-M   'P 1'
#
loop_
_entity.id
_entity.type
_entity.pdbx_description
1 polymer ?
#
loop_
_entity_poly.entity_id
_entity_poly.type
_entity_poly.pdbx_seq_one_letter_code
_entity_poly.pdbx_strand_id
1 'polypeptide(L)'
;MNITVIQIYKFNLPQSSTDLHTINALGPSEPFWMYYGWTLLYGWVAGLREVVEFQGDSGSIITISYRDPLITLSADPTEIPVSFSSVFAGCAWYITWMLIVVASLVAMFAICERGLIEGLNLFEFNRIVGHSWAGRTFLTIRSITAIWMLNTVPLDLTLNGQVTHISCVTPQNTTYYAVKSALSTWFVIAVWSLISPPKATATLDRHCEFINMDDALVCVSGSIKIGSSTGVISVILAAVGCIVVSYTMERLVFPKMPPLEIRSFLLNAHSLYMLDLTHWILDEKYYLDKSSTAMCGLLSFHHREKLYILDIESWRMIVIAAPKLCTFSKTSDALEKFEKAMPLKHF
;
A
#
# COMPACT_ATOMS: atom_id res chain seq x y z
N MET A 1 29.99 -35.93 32.18
CA MET A 1 29.71 -35.51 30.78
C MET A 1 30.54 -36.38 29.86
N ASN A 2 29.91 -37.06 28.89
CA ASN A 2 30.62 -37.90 27.93
C ASN A 2 30.85 -37.14 26.62
N ILE A 3 31.51 -35.98 26.71
CA ILE A 3 31.84 -35.16 25.53
C ILE A 3 33.18 -35.67 25.03
N THR A 4 33.23 -36.09 23.77
CA THR A 4 34.47 -36.56 23.15
C THR A 4 35.03 -35.50 22.19
N VAL A 5 36.33 -35.56 21.97
CA VAL A 5 37.03 -34.82 20.92
C VAL A 5 37.50 -35.84 19.92
N ILE A 6 37.14 -35.62 18.66
CA ILE A 6 37.47 -36.54 17.57
C ILE A 6 38.60 -35.96 16.72
N GLN A 7 39.48 -36.83 16.25
CA GLN A 7 40.53 -36.48 15.30
C GLN A 7 40.65 -37.58 14.25
N ILE A 8 40.63 -37.20 12.98
CA ILE A 8 40.91 -38.11 11.88
C ILE A 8 42.41 -38.07 11.63
N TYR A 9 43.04 -39.24 11.58
CA TYR A 9 44.46 -39.34 11.28
C TYR A 9 44.69 -40.41 10.22
N LYS A 10 45.82 -40.27 9.53
CA LYS A 10 46.24 -41.20 8.49
C LYS A 10 47.73 -41.45 8.66
N PHE A 11 48.12 -42.72 8.68
CA PHE A 11 49.54 -43.06 8.69
C PHE A 11 50.16 -42.82 7.31
N ASN A 12 51.42 -42.38 7.26
CA ASN A 12 52.11 -42.18 6.00
C ASN A 12 52.67 -43.51 5.47
N LEU A 13 51.78 -44.47 5.20
CA LEU A 13 52.08 -45.80 4.67
C LEU A 13 51.33 -45.99 3.33
N PRO A 14 51.90 -46.70 2.35
CA PRO A 14 51.34 -46.81 1.00
C PRO A 14 49.95 -47.51 0.93
N GLN A 15 49.45 -48.09 2.03
CA GLN A 15 48.12 -48.73 2.14
C GLN A 15 47.41 -48.44 3.49
N SER A 16 47.46 -47.21 4.01
CA SER A 16 46.76 -46.89 5.27
C SER A 16 45.30 -46.45 5.06
N SER A 17 44.36 -47.07 5.78
CA SER A 17 43.01 -46.52 6.01
C SER A 17 43.07 -45.23 6.82
N THR A 18 42.05 -44.37 6.65
CA THR A 18 41.81 -43.23 7.54
C THR A 18 41.10 -43.72 8.79
N ASP A 19 41.72 -43.55 9.95
CA ASP A 19 41.16 -44.00 11.22
C ASP A 19 40.68 -42.80 12.05
N LEU A 20 39.59 -43.01 12.79
CA LEU A 20 39.01 -42.01 13.69
C LEU A 20 39.51 -42.25 15.11
N HIS A 21 40.23 -41.27 15.66
CA HIS A 21 40.63 -41.26 17.07
C HIS A 21 39.62 -40.47 17.90
N THR A 22 39.22 -41.01 19.06
CA THR A 22 38.29 -40.36 19.97
C THR A 22 38.90 -40.28 21.37
N ILE A 23 38.85 -39.09 21.97
CA ILE A 23 39.37 -38.83 23.32
C ILE A 23 38.25 -38.20 24.14
N ASN A 24 38.05 -38.64 25.38
CA ASN A 24 37.10 -37.98 26.28
C ASN A 24 37.65 -36.62 26.74
N ALA A 25 36.86 -35.56 26.61
CA ALA A 25 37.26 -34.19 26.94
C ALA A 25 37.71 -34.02 28.42
N LEU A 26 37.16 -34.81 29.36
CA LEU A 26 37.52 -34.78 30.78
C LEU A 26 37.93 -36.17 31.32
N GLY A 27 38.58 -36.98 30.48
CA GLY A 27 39.05 -38.30 30.92
C GLY A 27 40.13 -38.22 32.02
N PRO A 28 40.03 -39.00 33.12
CA PRO A 28 41.08 -39.06 34.14
C PRO A 28 42.38 -39.73 33.65
N SER A 29 42.35 -40.33 32.46
CA SER A 29 43.44 -41.09 31.85
C SER A 29 44.57 -40.23 31.30
N GLU A 30 44.35 -38.93 31.04
CA GLU A 30 45.32 -38.06 30.36
C GLU A 30 45.44 -36.69 31.07
N PRO A 31 46.34 -36.54 32.07
CA PRO A 31 46.44 -35.30 32.87
C PRO A 31 46.89 -34.09 32.04
N PHE A 32 47.65 -34.30 30.96
CA PHE A 32 48.10 -33.22 30.07
C PHE A 32 46.98 -32.66 29.18
N TRP A 33 45.94 -33.44 28.92
CA TRP A 33 44.78 -33.02 28.11
C TRP A 33 43.77 -32.20 28.92
N MET A 34 43.79 -32.32 30.24
CA MET A 34 42.77 -31.73 31.13
C MET A 34 42.65 -30.22 30.98
N TYR A 35 43.76 -29.49 30.80
CA TYR A 35 43.74 -28.05 30.54
C TYR A 35 42.96 -27.72 29.26
N TYR A 36 43.25 -28.39 28.15
CA TYR A 36 42.58 -28.19 26.87
C TYR A 36 41.10 -28.58 26.93
N GLY A 37 40.78 -29.69 27.61
CA GLY A 37 39.41 -30.10 27.88
C GLY A 37 38.58 -29.01 28.57
N TRP A 38 39.13 -28.37 29.60
CA TRP A 38 38.48 -27.24 30.28
C TRP A 38 38.33 -26.00 29.40
N THR A 39 39.31 -25.68 28.55
CA THR A 39 39.17 -24.56 27.60
C THR A 39 38.09 -24.79 26.54
N LEU A 40 37.92 -26.04 26.09
CA LEU A 40 36.87 -26.46 25.17
C LEU A 40 35.49 -26.35 25.82
N LEU A 41 35.36 -26.84 27.06
CA LEU A 41 34.13 -26.70 27.87
C LEU A 41 33.79 -25.25 28.18
N TYR A 42 34.77 -24.42 28.50
CA TYR A 42 34.55 -22.98 28.66
C TYR A 42 33.99 -22.36 27.38
N GLY A 43 34.55 -22.73 26.22
CA GLY A 43 34.04 -22.30 24.92
C GLY A 43 32.58 -22.72 24.69
N TRP A 44 32.20 -23.92 25.11
CA TRP A 44 30.82 -24.39 25.05
C TRP A 44 29.88 -23.62 25.98
N VAL A 45 30.25 -23.46 27.26
CA VAL A 45 29.46 -22.70 28.25
C VAL A 45 29.32 -21.23 27.85
N ALA A 46 30.36 -20.64 27.23
CA ALA A 46 30.33 -19.28 26.71
C ALA A 46 29.55 -19.13 25.38
N GLY A 47 29.02 -20.22 24.82
CA GLY A 47 28.28 -20.21 23.54
C GLY A 47 29.16 -19.97 22.31
N LEU A 48 30.48 -20.16 22.41
CA LEU A 48 31.46 -20.05 21.32
C LEU A 48 31.67 -21.37 20.59
N ARG A 49 31.15 -22.47 21.14
CA ARG A 49 31.18 -23.83 20.58
C ARG A 49 29.87 -24.50 20.94
N GLU A 50 29.44 -25.42 20.09
CA GLU A 50 28.28 -26.28 20.32
C GLU A 50 28.72 -27.73 20.53
N VAL A 51 27.98 -28.45 21.37
CA VAL A 51 28.13 -29.90 21.53
C VAL A 51 27.04 -30.56 20.72
N VAL A 52 27.44 -31.41 19.80
CA VAL A 52 26.53 -32.08 18.85
C VAL A 52 26.65 -33.59 19.03
N GLU A 53 25.52 -34.28 18.87
CA GLU A 53 25.46 -35.74 18.86
C GLU A 53 25.25 -36.20 17.41
N PHE A 54 26.26 -36.87 16.85
CA PHE A 54 26.14 -37.53 15.56
C PHE A 54 25.64 -38.95 15.78
N GLN A 55 24.44 -39.26 15.33
CA GLN A 55 23.87 -40.60 15.35
C GLN A 55 24.10 -41.27 13.99
N GLY A 56 24.82 -42.38 13.99
CA GLY A 56 25.04 -43.21 12.81
C GLY A 56 24.59 -44.65 13.02
N ASP A 57 24.72 -45.47 11.98
CA ASP A 57 24.23 -46.85 11.96
C ASP A 57 24.88 -47.76 13.02
N SER A 58 26.13 -47.46 13.40
CA SER A 58 26.92 -48.27 14.34
C SER A 58 27.13 -47.61 15.72
N GLY A 59 26.45 -46.49 16.01
CA GLY A 59 26.52 -45.82 17.32
C GLY A 59 26.30 -44.31 17.26
N SER A 60 26.32 -43.66 18.43
CA SER A 60 26.30 -42.20 18.53
C SER A 60 27.62 -41.65 19.06
N ILE A 61 28.05 -40.53 18.51
CA ILE A 61 29.28 -39.82 18.90
C ILE A 61 28.88 -38.41 19.34
N ILE A 62 29.07 -38.12 20.63
CA ILE A 62 28.89 -36.79 21.19
C ILE A 62 30.23 -36.07 21.11
N THR A 63 30.33 -35.05 20.25
CA THR A 63 31.57 -34.29 20.04
C THR A 63 31.35 -32.80 20.17
N ILE A 64 32.42 -32.07 20.49
CA ILE A 64 32.42 -30.60 20.50
C ILE A 64 32.85 -30.07 19.13
N SER A 65 32.14 -29.06 18.64
CA SER A 65 32.44 -28.36 17.39
C SER A 65 33.72 -27.52 17.49
N TYR A 66 34.26 -27.16 16.32
CA TYR A 66 35.32 -26.16 16.22
C TYR A 66 34.81 -24.79 16.69
N ARG A 67 35.72 -23.89 17.08
CA ARG A 67 35.33 -22.54 17.46
C ARG A 67 35.07 -21.74 16.20
N ASP A 68 33.81 -21.57 15.85
CA ASP A 68 33.43 -20.63 14.80
C ASP A 68 33.20 -19.24 15.40
N PRO A 69 33.84 -18.18 14.88
CA PRO A 69 33.48 -16.83 15.27
C PRO A 69 32.02 -16.57 14.87
N LEU A 70 31.31 -15.73 15.62
CA LEU A 70 29.98 -15.28 15.23
C LEU A 70 30.08 -14.68 13.81
N ILE A 71 29.55 -15.38 12.82
CA ILE A 71 29.45 -14.84 11.46
C ILE A 71 28.36 -13.77 11.54
N THR A 72 28.77 -12.51 11.49
CA THR A 72 27.85 -11.41 11.22
C THR A 72 27.49 -11.50 9.74
N LEU A 73 26.44 -12.26 9.39
CA LEU A 73 25.79 -12.09 8.10
C LEU A 73 25.16 -10.70 8.10
N SER A 74 25.84 -9.74 7.50
CA SER A 74 25.16 -8.53 7.02
C SER A 74 24.45 -8.95 5.74
N ALA A 75 23.13 -8.75 5.68
CA ALA A 75 22.36 -9.05 4.48
C ALA A 75 22.98 -8.27 3.30
N ASP A 76 23.33 -8.96 2.22
CA ASP A 76 23.84 -8.31 1.03
C ASP A 76 22.73 -7.43 0.45
N PRO A 77 22.93 -6.10 0.31
CA PRO A 77 21.92 -5.21 -0.25
C PRO A 77 21.54 -5.55 -1.69
N THR A 78 22.35 -6.34 -2.41
CA THR A 78 22.05 -6.78 -3.79
C THR A 78 21.11 -7.98 -3.84
N GLU A 79 21.02 -8.77 -2.76
CA GLU A 79 20.10 -9.92 -2.66
C GLU A 79 18.70 -9.52 -2.19
N ILE A 80 18.54 -8.32 -1.61
CA ILE A 80 17.23 -7.80 -1.20
C ILE A 80 16.49 -7.31 -2.44
N PRO A 81 15.34 -7.91 -2.83
CA PRO A 81 14.62 -7.52 -4.04
C PRO A 81 13.93 -6.15 -3.86
N VAL A 82 14.66 -5.07 -4.11
CA VAL A 82 14.16 -3.68 -3.99
C VAL A 82 13.41 -3.18 -5.21
N SER A 83 13.44 -3.91 -6.33
CA SER A 83 12.84 -3.46 -7.60
C SER A 83 11.34 -3.21 -7.49
N PHE A 84 10.60 -4.12 -6.85
CA PHE A 84 9.15 -3.95 -6.66
C PHE A 84 8.84 -2.82 -5.67
N SER A 85 9.45 -2.83 -4.49
CA SER A 85 9.19 -1.82 -3.45
C SER A 85 9.50 -0.40 -3.93
N SER A 86 10.57 -0.23 -4.71
CA SER A 86 10.95 1.07 -5.31
C SER A 86 9.93 1.58 -6.32
N VAL A 87 9.35 0.69 -7.15
CA VAL A 87 8.29 1.07 -8.10
C VAL A 87 7.02 1.49 -7.36
N PHE A 88 6.58 0.72 -6.36
CA PHE A 88 5.39 1.08 -5.57
C PHE A 88 5.59 2.39 -4.80
N ALA A 89 6.78 2.62 -4.24
CA ALA A 89 7.13 3.88 -3.60
C ALA A 89 7.13 5.04 -4.60
N GLY A 90 7.70 4.86 -5.80
CA GLY A 90 7.68 5.87 -6.86
C GLY A 90 6.25 6.23 -7.30
N CYS A 91 5.38 5.25 -7.47
CA CYS A 91 3.95 5.46 -7.76
C CYS A 91 3.25 6.25 -6.64
N ALA A 92 3.52 5.92 -5.37
CA ALA A 92 2.96 6.64 -4.24
C ALA A 92 3.43 8.11 -4.21
N TRP A 93 4.73 8.35 -4.42
CA TRP A 93 5.30 9.70 -4.52
C TRP A 93 4.69 10.52 -5.64
N TYR A 94 4.54 9.92 -6.83
CA TYR A 94 3.90 10.55 -7.98
C TYR A 94 2.48 11.03 -7.64
N ILE A 95 1.64 10.14 -7.08
CA ILE A 95 0.25 10.47 -6.74
C ILE A 95 0.20 11.58 -5.68
N THR A 96 1.04 11.52 -4.65
CA THR A 96 1.06 12.54 -3.59
C THR A 96 1.43 13.91 -4.14
N TRP A 97 2.48 14.01 -4.96
CA TRP A 97 2.89 15.27 -5.59
C TRP A 97 1.82 15.81 -6.54
N MET A 98 1.23 14.92 -7.34
CA MET A 98 0.15 15.27 -8.26
C MET A 98 -1.05 15.86 -7.51
N LEU A 99 -1.52 15.21 -6.43
CA LEU A 99 -2.59 15.73 -5.58
C LEU A 99 -2.25 17.09 -4.96
N ILE A 100 -1.00 17.32 -4.53
CA ILE A 100 -0.56 18.61 -3.99
C ILE A 100 -0.64 19.71 -5.07
N VAL A 101 -0.16 19.43 -6.28
CA VAL A 101 -0.19 20.39 -7.39
C VAL A 101 -1.62 20.76 -7.73
N VAL A 102 -2.52 19.79 -7.88
CA VAL A 102 -3.92 20.10 -8.21
C VAL A 102 -4.65 20.75 -7.04
N ALA A 103 -4.34 20.40 -5.80
CA ALA A 103 -4.90 21.09 -4.62
C ALA A 103 -4.50 22.56 -4.62
N SER A 104 -3.23 22.87 -4.95
CA SER A 104 -2.76 24.24 -5.06
C SER A 104 -3.44 25.01 -6.19
N LEU A 105 -3.70 24.36 -7.32
CA LEU A 105 -4.42 24.93 -8.46
C LEU A 105 -5.88 25.24 -8.12
N VAL A 106 -6.57 24.29 -7.48
CA VAL A 106 -7.96 24.46 -7.01
C VAL A 106 -8.04 25.57 -5.97
N ALA A 107 -7.10 25.63 -5.03
CA ALA A 107 -7.02 26.71 -4.04
C ALA A 107 -6.78 28.08 -4.69
N MET A 108 -5.91 28.15 -5.71
CA MET A 108 -5.69 29.38 -6.47
C MET A 108 -6.97 29.83 -7.18
N PHE A 109 -7.70 28.93 -7.85
CA PHE A 109 -8.99 29.28 -8.47
C PHE A 109 -10.04 29.70 -7.44
N ALA A 110 -10.12 29.02 -6.30
CA ALA A 110 -11.00 29.39 -5.20
C ALA A 110 -10.75 30.81 -4.68
N ILE A 111 -9.46 31.19 -4.52
CA ILE A 111 -9.05 32.53 -4.09
C ILE A 111 -9.37 33.57 -5.18
N CYS A 112 -9.06 33.28 -6.44
CA CYS A 112 -9.34 34.18 -7.57
C CYS A 112 -10.85 34.45 -7.75
N GLU A 113 -11.69 33.48 -7.44
CA GLU A 113 -13.16 33.58 -7.56
C GLU A 113 -13.84 34.04 -6.25
N ARG A 114 -13.07 34.59 -5.30
CA ARG A 114 -13.56 35.13 -4.02
C ARG A 114 -14.40 34.14 -3.21
N GLY A 115 -14.15 32.83 -3.37
CA GLY A 115 -14.86 31.78 -2.65
C GLY A 115 -16.28 31.50 -3.14
N LEU A 116 -16.67 31.95 -4.34
CA LEU A 116 -17.95 31.62 -4.99
C LEU A 116 -17.94 30.18 -5.56
N ILE A 117 -17.62 29.19 -4.72
CA ILE A 117 -17.45 27.79 -5.09
C ILE A 117 -18.33 26.89 -4.21
N GLU A 118 -18.68 25.69 -4.70
CA GLU A 118 -19.41 24.72 -3.89
C GLU A 118 -18.44 24.00 -2.95
N GLY A 119 -18.45 24.40 -1.68
CA GLY A 119 -17.62 23.84 -0.63
C GLY A 119 -17.75 22.31 -0.48
N LEU A 120 -18.95 21.78 -0.74
CA LEU A 120 -19.22 20.34 -0.65
C LEU A 120 -18.41 19.52 -1.67
N ASN A 121 -18.18 20.08 -2.86
CA ASN A 121 -17.42 19.41 -3.91
C ASN A 121 -15.93 19.27 -3.54
N LEU A 122 -15.39 20.14 -2.67
CA LEU A 122 -14.00 20.03 -2.20
C LEU A 122 -13.78 18.82 -1.28
N PHE A 123 -14.81 18.30 -0.60
CA PHE A 123 -14.66 17.07 0.20
C PHE A 123 -14.43 15.83 -0.68
N GLU A 124 -14.87 15.87 -1.95
CA GLU A 124 -14.63 14.81 -2.94
C GLU A 124 -13.33 15.00 -3.72
N PHE A 125 -12.49 15.99 -3.34
CA PHE A 125 -11.25 16.31 -4.03
C PHE A 125 -10.36 15.08 -4.29
N ASN A 126 -10.00 14.33 -3.24
CA ASN A 126 -9.06 13.21 -3.35
C ASN A 126 -9.58 12.12 -4.30
N ARG A 127 -10.90 11.93 -4.36
CA ARG A 127 -11.54 10.89 -5.14
C ARG A 127 -11.73 11.26 -6.60
N ILE A 128 -12.15 12.51 -6.86
CA ILE A 128 -12.33 13.01 -8.23
C ILE A 128 -10.95 13.20 -8.86
N VAL A 129 -10.05 13.93 -8.20
CA VAL A 129 -8.72 14.28 -8.72
C VAL A 129 -7.83 13.07 -8.89
N GLY A 130 -7.84 12.15 -7.92
CA GLY A 130 -7.07 10.91 -8.04
C GLY A 130 -7.46 10.12 -9.28
N HIS A 131 -8.75 10.07 -9.62
CA HIS A 131 -9.23 9.35 -10.79
C HIS A 131 -8.95 10.08 -12.10
N SER A 132 -9.27 11.39 -12.18
CA SER A 132 -9.17 12.17 -13.42
C SER A 132 -7.74 12.50 -13.83
N TRP A 133 -6.84 12.72 -12.87
CA TRP A 133 -5.46 13.15 -13.17
C TRP A 133 -4.42 12.04 -13.03
N ALA A 134 -4.48 11.23 -11.96
CA ALA A 134 -3.52 10.15 -11.77
C ALA A 134 -3.92 8.89 -12.57
N GLY A 135 -5.23 8.67 -12.75
CA GLY A 135 -5.76 7.50 -13.44
C GLY A 135 -6.01 6.31 -12.52
N ARG A 136 -6.88 5.39 -12.98
CA ARG A 136 -7.37 4.25 -12.18
C ARG A 136 -6.23 3.32 -11.73
N THR A 137 -5.26 3.06 -12.61
CA THR A 137 -4.17 2.11 -12.36
C THR A 137 -3.23 2.57 -11.24
N PHE A 138 -2.88 3.86 -11.20
CA PHE A 138 -2.00 4.37 -10.16
C PHE A 138 -2.71 4.40 -8.79
N LEU A 139 -4.01 4.70 -8.76
CA LEU A 139 -4.81 4.62 -7.54
C LEU A 139 -4.96 3.18 -7.00
N THR A 140 -5.11 2.19 -7.88
CA THR A 140 -5.16 0.78 -7.46
C THR A 140 -3.81 0.35 -6.90
N ILE A 141 -2.71 0.71 -7.56
CA ILE A 141 -1.34 0.45 -7.07
C ILE A 141 -1.14 1.07 -5.67
N ARG A 142 -1.56 2.32 -5.46
CA ARG A 142 -1.49 2.98 -4.13
C ARG A 142 -2.28 2.21 -3.07
N SER A 143 -3.48 1.76 -3.42
CA SER A 143 -4.36 1.04 -2.50
C SER A 143 -3.81 -0.36 -2.19
N ILE A 144 -3.30 -1.07 -3.19
CA ILE A 144 -2.62 -2.37 -3.04
C ILE A 144 -1.39 -2.23 -2.15
N THR A 145 -0.57 -1.19 -2.37
CA THR A 145 0.61 -0.91 -1.53
C THR A 145 0.22 -0.72 -0.07
N ALA A 146 -0.85 0.04 0.20
CA ALA A 146 -1.34 0.26 1.56
C ALA A 146 -1.85 -1.05 2.21
N ILE A 147 -2.55 -1.89 1.45
CA ILE A 147 -3.02 -3.20 1.92
C ILE A 147 -1.84 -4.14 2.20
N TRP A 148 -0.82 -4.16 1.33
CA TRP A 148 0.39 -4.96 1.51
C TRP A 148 1.24 -4.49 2.69
N MET A 149 1.37 -3.19 2.92
CA MET A 149 2.01 -2.66 4.14
C MET A 149 1.27 -3.09 5.41
N LEU A 150 -0.03 -3.40 5.32
CA LEU A 150 -0.84 -3.88 6.44
C LEU A 150 -0.79 -5.41 6.61
N ASN A 151 -0.32 -6.16 5.60
CA ASN A 151 -0.23 -7.61 5.62
C ASN A 151 1.00 -8.09 4.84
N THR A 152 2.05 -8.45 5.59
CA THR A 152 3.29 -9.02 5.05
C THR A 152 3.25 -10.56 5.06
N VAL A 153 2.06 -11.18 5.00
CA VAL A 153 1.96 -12.61 4.71
C VAL A 153 2.18 -12.79 3.20
N PRO A 154 3.11 -13.67 2.76
CA PRO A 154 3.29 -13.95 1.34
C PRO A 154 1.95 -14.43 0.75
N LEU A 155 1.48 -13.69 -0.25
CA LEU A 155 0.26 -14.02 -0.96
C LEU A 155 0.63 -15.07 -2.03
N ASP A 156 0.34 -16.34 -1.74
CA ASP A 156 0.54 -17.39 -2.75
C ASP A 156 -0.60 -17.32 -3.77
N LEU A 157 -0.26 -17.00 -5.01
CA LEU A 157 -1.21 -16.77 -6.10
C LEU A 157 -1.44 -18.09 -6.86
N THR A 158 -2.32 -18.94 -6.36
CA THR A 158 -2.78 -20.11 -7.11
C THR A 158 -3.86 -19.69 -8.12
N LEU A 159 -3.55 -19.86 -9.40
CA LEU A 159 -4.35 -19.38 -10.53
C LEU A 159 -5.44 -20.39 -10.89
N ASN A 160 -6.63 -20.25 -10.29
CA ASN A 160 -7.83 -20.98 -10.71
C ASN A 160 -8.84 -20.04 -11.38
N GLY A 161 -8.84 -20.05 -12.71
CA GLY A 161 -10.01 -19.86 -13.58
C GLY A 161 -10.95 -18.65 -13.36
N GLN A 162 -10.94 -17.76 -14.37
CA GLN A 162 -11.92 -16.72 -14.71
C GLN A 162 -12.29 -15.67 -13.64
N VAL A 163 -11.68 -14.50 -13.84
CA VAL A 163 -11.96 -13.17 -13.27
C VAL A 163 -13.43 -12.94 -12.92
N THR A 164 -13.69 -12.57 -11.67
CA THR A 164 -15.01 -12.15 -11.20
C THR A 164 -15.19 -10.64 -11.40
N HIS A 165 -16.26 -10.27 -12.11
CA HIS A 165 -16.70 -8.87 -12.27
C HIS A 165 -17.84 -8.58 -11.29
N ILE A 166 -17.69 -7.57 -10.43
CA ILE A 166 -18.75 -7.15 -9.50
C ILE A 166 -19.35 -5.84 -10.02
N SER A 167 -20.52 -5.92 -10.67
CA SER A 167 -21.37 -4.76 -10.96
C SER A 167 -22.32 -4.51 -9.79
N CYS A 168 -21.94 -3.66 -8.83
CA CYS A 168 -22.83 -3.31 -7.72
C CYS A 168 -23.62 -2.02 -8.01
N VAL A 169 -24.91 -2.22 -8.34
CA VAL A 169 -26.15 -1.53 -7.92
C VAL A 169 -26.18 0.01 -7.74
N THR A 170 -26.97 0.64 -8.62
CA THR A 170 -27.65 1.97 -8.62
C THR A 170 -26.80 3.26 -8.50
N PRO A 171 -26.63 4.02 -9.59
CA PRO A 171 -25.87 5.28 -9.62
C PRO A 171 -26.59 6.50 -9.03
N GLN A 172 -27.88 6.43 -8.68
CA GLN A 172 -28.67 7.63 -8.35
C GLN A 172 -28.33 8.30 -7.01
N ASN A 173 -27.83 7.57 -6.00
CA ASN A 173 -27.58 8.12 -4.66
C ASN A 173 -26.07 8.30 -4.34
N THR A 174 -25.20 8.08 -5.33
CA THR A 174 -23.76 7.85 -5.12
C THR A 174 -23.02 9.04 -4.52
N THR A 175 -23.36 10.28 -4.87
CA THR A 175 -22.68 11.47 -4.34
C THR A 175 -22.76 11.54 -2.81
N TYR A 176 -23.97 11.44 -2.25
CA TYR A 176 -24.19 11.85 -0.87
C TYR A 176 -23.85 10.77 0.16
N TYR A 177 -24.12 9.48 -0.13
CA TYR A 177 -23.68 8.40 0.77
C TYR A 177 -22.16 8.16 0.69
N ALA A 178 -21.52 8.51 -0.43
CA ALA A 178 -20.13 8.15 -0.62
C ALA A 178 -19.16 9.11 0.10
N VAL A 179 -19.44 10.43 0.12
CA VAL A 179 -18.71 11.37 1.00
C VAL A 179 -18.78 10.88 2.45
N LYS A 180 -19.99 10.58 2.92
CA LYS A 180 -20.25 10.18 4.32
C LYS A 180 -19.56 8.87 4.67
N SER A 181 -19.68 7.86 3.81
CA SER A 181 -19.05 6.56 4.06
C SER A 181 -17.53 6.65 4.00
N ALA A 182 -16.95 7.47 3.12
CA ALA A 182 -15.51 7.70 3.05
C ALA A 182 -14.97 8.41 4.30
N LEU A 183 -15.61 9.52 4.71
CA LEU A 183 -15.22 10.26 5.93
C LEU A 183 -15.38 9.39 7.18
N SER A 184 -16.47 8.61 7.26
CA SER A 184 -16.70 7.66 8.35
C SER A 184 -15.62 6.57 8.38
N THR A 185 -15.32 5.96 7.24
CA THR A 185 -14.28 4.92 7.14
C THR A 185 -12.92 5.47 7.54
N TRP A 186 -12.56 6.66 7.05
CA TRP A 186 -11.30 7.33 7.44
C TRP A 186 -11.24 7.56 8.94
N PHE A 187 -12.32 8.08 9.54
CA PHE A 187 -12.39 8.35 10.97
C PHE A 187 -12.27 7.06 11.80
N VAL A 188 -13.01 6.01 11.44
CA VAL A 188 -12.97 4.70 12.11
C VAL A 188 -11.56 4.12 12.05
N ILE A 189 -10.91 4.14 10.88
CA ILE A 189 -9.55 3.62 10.71
C ILE A 189 -8.53 4.48 11.47
N ALA A 190 -8.68 5.81 11.47
CA ALA A 190 -7.80 6.71 12.21
C ALA A 190 -7.88 6.46 13.72
N VAL A 191 -9.10 6.37 14.27
CA VAL A 191 -9.34 6.03 15.68
C VAL A 191 -8.79 4.64 16.00
N TRP A 192 -9.03 3.65 15.13
CA TRP A 192 -8.49 2.31 15.30
C TRP A 192 -6.96 2.30 15.35
N SER A 193 -6.32 3.07 14.46
CA SER A 193 -4.86 3.16 14.37
C SER A 193 -4.25 3.88 15.58
N LEU A 194 -4.97 4.84 16.18
CA LEU A 194 -4.57 5.51 17.42
C LEU A 194 -4.66 4.57 18.64
N ILE A 195 -5.68 3.71 18.68
CA ILE A 195 -5.90 2.78 19.80
C ILE A 195 -4.98 1.56 19.69
N SER A 196 -4.79 1.03 18.49
CA SER A 196 -4.02 -0.20 18.23
C SER A 196 -3.03 0.02 17.08
N PRO A 197 -1.85 0.59 17.37
CA PRO A 197 -0.83 0.81 16.34
C PRO A 197 -0.31 -0.54 15.82
N PRO A 198 -0.06 -0.67 14.50
CA PRO A 198 0.49 -1.88 13.93
C PRO A 198 1.88 -2.18 14.53
N LYS A 199 2.04 -3.36 15.12
CA LYS A 199 3.30 -3.82 15.72
C LYS A 199 4.06 -4.67 14.70
N ALA A 200 5.35 -4.41 14.54
CA ALA A 200 6.26 -5.30 13.84
C ALA A 200 6.79 -6.34 14.83
N THR A 201 6.57 -7.62 14.55
CA THR A 201 7.05 -8.72 15.39
C THR A 201 8.27 -9.33 14.73
N ALA A 202 9.42 -9.19 15.39
CA ALA A 202 10.64 -9.89 14.99
C ALA A 202 10.77 -11.18 15.83
N THR A 203 10.80 -12.34 15.17
CA THR A 203 11.09 -13.62 15.83
C THR A 203 12.51 -14.02 15.49
N LEU A 204 13.35 -14.20 16.50
CA LEU A 204 14.69 -14.73 16.33
C LEU A 204 14.61 -16.26 16.37
N ASP A 205 14.81 -16.90 15.23
CA ASP A 205 14.84 -18.35 15.10
C ASP A 205 16.01 -18.69 14.17
N ARG A 206 17.03 -19.34 14.73
CA ARG A 206 18.29 -19.64 14.02
C ARG A 206 18.22 -21.09 13.57
N HIS A 207 17.95 -21.29 12.29
CA HIS A 207 18.09 -22.61 11.67
C HIS A 207 18.97 -22.48 10.42
N CYS A 208 19.88 -23.43 10.26
CA CYS A 208 20.73 -23.55 9.10
C CYS A 208 20.40 -24.87 8.42
N GLU A 209 19.93 -24.79 7.17
CA GLU A 209 19.66 -25.97 6.35
C GLU A 209 20.78 -26.08 5.31
N PHE A 210 21.33 -27.28 5.19
CA PHE A 210 22.30 -27.60 4.14
C PHE A 210 21.52 -28.05 2.91
N ILE A 211 21.58 -27.28 1.81
CA ILE A 211 20.95 -27.69 0.55
C ILE A 211 21.93 -28.61 -0.22
N ASN A 212 23.21 -28.23 -0.23
CA ASN A 212 24.34 -29.07 -0.66
C ASN A 212 25.60 -28.60 0.09
N MET A 213 26.36 -29.52 0.69
CA MET A 213 27.60 -29.20 1.43
C MET A 213 28.67 -28.49 0.57
N ASP A 214 28.59 -28.63 -0.76
CA ASP A 214 29.54 -28.06 -1.72
C ASP A 214 29.10 -26.72 -2.33
N ASP A 215 27.85 -26.27 -2.14
CA ASP A 215 27.26 -25.15 -2.89
C ASP A 215 26.92 -23.95 -1.98
N ALA A 216 26.18 -24.17 -0.88
CA ALA A 216 25.92 -23.17 0.16
C ALA A 216 25.13 -23.74 1.36
N LEU A 217 25.30 -23.12 2.53
CA LEU A 217 24.41 -23.26 3.70
C LEU A 217 23.45 -22.06 3.76
N VAL A 218 22.14 -22.32 3.86
CA VAL A 218 21.14 -21.27 4.07
C VAL A 218 20.82 -21.19 5.55
N CYS A 219 21.29 -20.12 6.20
CA CYS A 219 21.01 -19.83 7.60
C CYS A 219 19.98 -18.71 7.70
N VAL A 220 18.80 -19.01 8.23
CA VAL A 220 17.84 -17.97 8.61
C VAL A 220 18.07 -17.68 10.09
N SER A 221 18.45 -16.44 10.42
CA SER A 221 18.69 -16.02 11.81
C SER A 221 17.44 -15.49 12.52
N GLY A 222 16.41 -15.14 11.75
CA GLY A 222 15.15 -14.64 12.27
C GLY A 222 14.20 -14.18 11.15
N SER A 223 12.92 -14.06 11.49
CA SER A 223 11.89 -13.56 10.58
C SER A 223 11.26 -12.29 11.14
N ILE A 224 11.10 -11.28 10.30
CA ILE A 224 10.36 -10.07 10.66
C ILE A 224 8.99 -10.16 10.00
N LYS A 225 7.95 -10.25 10.81
CA LYS A 225 6.55 -10.21 10.36
C LYS A 225 6.00 -8.81 10.62
N ILE A 226 5.64 -8.11 9.54
CA ILE A 226 4.99 -6.80 9.61
C ILE A 226 3.50 -6.99 9.32
N GLY A 227 2.63 -6.52 10.22
CA GLY A 227 1.17 -6.58 10.00
C GLY A 227 0.49 -7.91 10.35
N SER A 228 -0.82 -7.97 10.13
CA SER A 228 -1.68 -9.10 10.52
C SER A 228 -2.79 -9.30 9.49
N SER A 229 -3.04 -10.56 9.11
CA SER A 229 -4.13 -10.93 8.19
C SER A 229 -5.50 -10.57 8.75
N THR A 230 -5.69 -10.72 10.07
CA THR A 230 -6.90 -10.27 10.77
C THR A 230 -7.09 -8.76 10.64
N GLY A 231 -6.00 -7.98 10.68
CA GLY A 231 -6.05 -6.52 10.53
C GLY A 231 -6.59 -6.08 9.17
N VAL A 232 -6.17 -6.74 8.08
CA VAL A 232 -6.69 -6.43 6.74
C VAL A 232 -8.17 -6.77 6.62
N ILE A 233 -8.58 -7.94 7.10
CA ILE A 233 -10.00 -8.34 7.08
C ILE A 233 -10.83 -7.34 7.88
N SER A 234 -10.37 -6.92 9.05
CA SER A 234 -11.04 -5.90 9.87
C SER A 234 -11.18 -4.56 9.14
N VAL A 235 -10.16 -4.11 8.42
CA VAL A 235 -10.23 -2.86 7.63
C VAL A 235 -11.23 -2.98 6.48
N ILE A 236 -11.24 -4.10 5.75
CA ILE A 236 -12.21 -4.34 4.67
C ILE A 236 -13.64 -4.37 5.23
N LEU A 237 -13.87 -5.11 6.31
CA LEU A 237 -15.18 -5.20 6.95
C LEU A 237 -15.66 -3.85 7.49
N ALA A 238 -14.76 -3.05 8.09
CA ALA A 238 -15.09 -1.71 8.55
C ALA A 238 -15.49 -0.79 7.39
N ALA A 239 -14.77 -0.82 6.27
CA ALA A 239 -15.10 -0.04 5.09
C ALA A 239 -16.44 -0.44 4.48
N VAL A 240 -16.69 -1.74 4.30
CA VAL A 240 -17.97 -2.26 3.81
C VAL A 240 -19.11 -1.90 4.76
N GLY A 241 -18.90 -2.04 6.08
CA GLY A 241 -19.86 -1.65 7.11
C GLY A 241 -20.24 -0.16 7.03
N CYS A 242 -19.25 0.73 6.90
CA CYS A 242 -19.49 2.16 6.75
C CYS A 242 -20.29 2.50 5.49
N ILE A 243 -20.03 1.81 4.37
CA ILE A 243 -20.78 1.97 3.13
C ILE A 243 -22.23 1.52 3.31
N VAL A 244 -22.46 0.33 3.87
CA VAL A 244 -23.81 -0.22 4.09
C VAL A 244 -24.62 0.67 5.03
N VAL A 245 -24.03 1.11 6.16
CA VAL A 245 -24.69 2.01 7.12
C VAL A 245 -25.04 3.35 6.47
N SER A 246 -24.10 3.97 5.76
CA SER A 246 -24.36 5.25 5.09
C SER A 246 -25.43 5.12 4.01
N TYR A 247 -25.37 4.07 3.19
CA TYR A 247 -26.36 3.80 2.15
C TYR A 247 -27.77 3.55 2.72
N THR A 248 -27.86 2.73 3.77
CA THR A 248 -29.14 2.43 4.43
C THR A 248 -29.75 3.65 5.09
N MET A 249 -28.94 4.46 5.78
CA MET A 249 -29.39 5.74 6.35
C MET A 249 -29.93 6.67 5.27
N GLU A 250 -29.21 6.84 4.16
CA GLU A 250 -29.68 7.69 3.06
C GLU A 250 -30.99 7.21 2.45
N ARG A 251 -31.14 5.90 2.28
CA ARG A 251 -32.35 5.32 1.70
C ARG A 251 -33.56 5.45 2.63
N LEU A 252 -33.35 5.45 3.94
CA LEU A 252 -34.40 5.65 4.94
C LEU A 252 -34.83 7.12 5.06
N VAL A 253 -33.88 8.06 4.99
CA VAL A 253 -34.16 9.50 5.13
C VAL A 253 -34.71 10.09 3.83
N PHE A 254 -34.20 9.66 2.67
CA PHE A 254 -34.58 10.20 1.36
C PHE A 254 -34.99 9.10 0.37
N PRO A 255 -36.21 8.53 0.51
CA PRO A 255 -36.66 7.37 -0.27
C PRO A 255 -36.93 7.65 -1.75
N LYS A 256 -37.05 8.92 -2.17
CA LYS A 256 -37.29 9.31 -3.57
C LYS A 256 -36.42 10.51 -3.97
N MET A 257 -35.18 10.25 -4.37
CA MET A 257 -34.35 11.26 -5.03
C MET A 257 -34.65 11.25 -6.55
N PRO A 258 -34.84 12.41 -7.20
CA PRO A 258 -35.04 12.47 -8.64
C PRO A 258 -33.76 12.03 -9.38
N PRO A 259 -33.88 11.28 -10.50
CA PRO A 259 -32.72 10.89 -11.29
C PRO A 259 -32.06 12.12 -11.93
N LEU A 260 -30.73 12.17 -11.86
CA LEU A 260 -29.93 13.18 -12.57
C LEU A 260 -29.87 12.82 -14.07
N GLU A 261 -30.77 13.36 -14.88
CA GLU A 261 -30.87 13.10 -16.33
C GLU A 261 -29.96 14.00 -17.18
N ILE A 262 -28.67 14.09 -16.81
CA ILE A 262 -27.69 14.85 -17.58
C ILE A 262 -26.85 13.87 -18.41
N ARG A 263 -26.81 14.08 -19.74
CA ARG A 263 -25.80 13.48 -20.61
C ARG A 263 -24.78 14.55 -20.93
N SER A 264 -23.61 14.47 -20.30
CA SER A 264 -22.45 15.30 -20.64
C SER A 264 -21.40 14.42 -21.31
N PHE A 265 -21.02 14.71 -22.55
CA PHE A 265 -19.94 13.98 -23.22
C PHE A 265 -18.54 14.41 -22.75
N LEU A 266 -18.45 15.58 -22.11
CA LEU A 266 -17.19 16.19 -21.69
C LEU A 266 -16.77 15.76 -20.27
N LEU A 267 -17.73 15.41 -19.41
CA LEU A 267 -17.45 15.00 -18.03
C LEU A 267 -17.43 13.46 -17.93
N ASN A 268 -16.40 12.91 -17.29
CA ASN A 268 -16.34 11.48 -16.98
C ASN A 268 -17.52 11.09 -16.05
N ALA A 269 -18.10 9.91 -16.26
CA ALA A 269 -19.24 9.41 -15.49
C ALA A 269 -18.96 9.44 -13.97
N HIS A 270 -17.74 9.12 -13.55
CA HIS A 270 -17.37 9.15 -12.13
C HIS A 270 -17.52 10.56 -11.53
N SER A 271 -17.04 11.60 -12.23
CA SER A 271 -17.12 12.98 -11.77
C SER A 271 -18.56 13.51 -11.78
N LEU A 272 -19.35 13.13 -12.80
CA LEU A 272 -20.76 13.54 -12.90
C LEU A 272 -21.60 13.04 -11.72
N TYR A 273 -21.39 11.80 -11.28
CA TYR A 273 -22.11 11.21 -10.15
C TYR A 273 -21.45 11.45 -8.78
N MET A 274 -20.39 12.27 -8.72
CA MET A 274 -19.70 12.66 -7.48
C MET A 274 -19.81 14.14 -7.15
N LEU A 275 -20.12 14.97 -8.13
CA LEU A 275 -20.29 16.40 -7.92
C LEU A 275 -21.72 16.73 -7.50
N ASP A 276 -21.86 17.66 -6.57
CA ASP A 276 -23.12 18.33 -6.28
C ASP A 276 -23.28 19.53 -7.24
N LEU A 277 -24.34 19.47 -8.05
CA LEU A 277 -24.70 20.47 -9.06
C LEU A 277 -25.96 21.27 -8.66
N THR A 278 -26.50 21.03 -7.46
CA THR A 278 -27.82 21.54 -7.04
C THR A 278 -27.91 23.07 -7.10
N HIS A 279 -26.82 23.78 -6.78
CA HIS A 279 -26.77 25.25 -6.73
C HIS A 279 -26.24 25.91 -8.02
N TRP A 280 -25.82 25.12 -9.01
CA TRP A 280 -25.25 25.60 -10.29
C TRP A 280 -26.20 25.39 -11.47
N ILE A 281 -27.45 25.82 -11.30
CA ILE A 281 -28.49 25.71 -12.32
C ILE A 281 -28.97 27.11 -12.69
N LEU A 282 -28.90 27.44 -13.98
CA LEU A 282 -29.44 28.68 -14.54
C LEU A 282 -30.10 28.39 -15.89
N ASP A 283 -31.35 28.84 -16.06
CA ASP A 283 -32.17 28.63 -17.27
C ASP A 283 -32.19 27.17 -17.76
N GLU A 284 -32.40 26.22 -16.84
CA GLU A 284 -32.38 24.76 -17.10
C GLU A 284 -31.07 24.23 -17.74
N LYS A 285 -29.99 24.99 -17.61
CA LYS A 285 -28.63 24.61 -17.98
C LYS A 285 -27.80 24.47 -16.71
N TYR A 286 -27.06 23.37 -16.66
CA TYR A 286 -26.11 23.10 -15.58
C TYR A 286 -24.78 23.76 -15.90
N TYR A 287 -24.20 24.40 -14.89
CA TYR A 287 -22.89 25.01 -14.93
C TYR A 287 -21.97 24.34 -13.92
N LEU A 288 -20.67 24.48 -14.12
CA LEU A 288 -19.65 23.97 -13.23
C LEU A 288 -18.67 25.11 -12.88
N ASP A 289 -18.37 25.25 -11.59
CA ASP A 289 -17.38 26.20 -11.09
C ASP A 289 -15.97 25.85 -11.59
N LYS A 290 -15.07 26.83 -11.67
CA LYS A 290 -13.72 26.58 -12.19
C LYS A 290 -12.93 25.62 -11.32
N SER A 291 -13.10 25.66 -10.00
CA SER A 291 -12.48 24.70 -9.07
C SER A 291 -12.93 23.27 -9.34
N SER A 292 -14.23 23.00 -9.42
CA SER A 292 -14.73 21.64 -9.74
C SER A 292 -14.39 21.21 -11.16
N THR A 293 -14.32 22.15 -12.10
CA THR A 293 -13.85 21.90 -13.46
C THR A 293 -12.38 21.41 -13.42
N ALA A 294 -11.51 22.11 -12.70
CA ALA A 294 -10.11 21.70 -12.50
C ALA A 294 -9.98 20.36 -11.74
N MET A 295 -10.84 20.11 -10.74
CA MET A 295 -10.88 18.80 -10.07
C MET A 295 -11.19 17.66 -11.05
N CYS A 296 -12.08 17.90 -12.01
CA CYS A 296 -12.44 16.92 -13.04
C CYS A 296 -11.38 16.70 -14.11
N GLY A 297 -10.25 17.41 -14.08
CA GLY A 297 -9.23 17.34 -15.13
C GLY A 297 -9.50 18.27 -16.32
N LEU A 298 -10.43 19.20 -16.17
CA LEU A 298 -10.76 20.18 -17.20
C LEU A 298 -10.21 21.54 -16.78
N LEU A 299 -9.35 22.13 -17.58
CA LEU A 299 -8.83 23.48 -17.33
C LEU A 299 -9.54 24.46 -18.24
N SER A 300 -10.40 25.29 -17.65
CA SER A 300 -11.15 26.32 -18.37
C SER A 300 -10.52 27.69 -18.18
N PHE A 301 -10.16 28.35 -19.28
CA PHE A 301 -9.67 29.74 -19.25
C PHE A 301 -10.44 30.61 -20.25
N HIS A 302 -10.85 31.78 -19.78
CA HIS A 302 -11.56 32.77 -20.58
C HIS A 302 -10.56 33.73 -21.20
N HIS A 303 -10.61 33.86 -22.53
CA HIS A 303 -9.83 34.86 -23.24
C HIS A 303 -10.69 35.56 -24.30
N ARG A 304 -10.97 36.85 -24.06
CA ARG A 304 -11.90 37.67 -24.87
C ARG A 304 -13.30 37.04 -24.91
N GLU A 305 -13.89 36.84 -26.10
CA GLU A 305 -15.20 36.19 -26.27
C GLU A 305 -15.11 34.66 -26.48
N LYS A 306 -13.98 34.03 -26.14
CA LYS A 306 -13.79 32.58 -26.29
C LYS A 306 -13.43 31.94 -24.95
N LEU A 307 -14.07 30.81 -24.68
CA LEU A 307 -13.77 29.92 -23.56
C LEU A 307 -12.99 28.72 -24.09
N TYR A 308 -11.76 28.59 -23.62
CA TYR A 308 -10.87 27.49 -23.94
C TYR A 308 -10.94 26.46 -22.81
N ILE A 309 -11.19 25.20 -23.17
CA ILE A 309 -11.29 24.07 -22.25
C ILE A 309 -10.23 23.07 -22.66
N LEU A 310 -9.25 22.84 -21.81
CA LEU A 310 -8.25 21.80 -21.97
C LEU A 310 -8.65 20.59 -21.13
N ASP A 311 -8.92 19.47 -21.79
CA ASP A 311 -9.12 18.18 -21.13
C ASP A 311 -7.76 17.49 -20.96
N ILE A 312 -7.33 17.31 -19.71
CA ILE A 312 -6.05 16.69 -19.37
C ILE A 312 -6.04 15.19 -19.65
N GLU A 313 -7.19 14.51 -19.61
CA GLU A 313 -7.28 13.06 -19.81
C GLU A 313 -7.09 12.72 -21.29
N SER A 314 -7.73 13.50 -22.18
CA SER A 314 -7.61 13.31 -23.62
C SER A 314 -6.54 14.15 -24.31
N TRP A 315 -5.91 15.10 -23.59
CA TRP A 315 -5.00 16.11 -24.14
C TRP A 315 -5.61 16.94 -25.28
N ARG A 316 -6.93 17.16 -25.23
CA ARG A 316 -7.67 17.90 -26.27
C ARG A 316 -8.05 19.28 -25.77
N MET A 317 -7.87 20.27 -26.65
CA MET A 317 -8.33 21.63 -26.42
C MET A 317 -9.62 21.87 -27.21
N ILE A 318 -10.68 22.24 -26.51
CA ILE A 318 -11.99 22.58 -27.05
C ILE A 318 -12.19 24.09 -26.88
N VAL A 319 -12.60 24.78 -27.94
CA VAL A 319 -12.83 26.23 -27.92
C VAL A 319 -14.29 26.50 -28.24
N ILE A 320 -14.99 27.13 -27.31
CA ILE A 320 -16.38 27.54 -27.47
C ILE A 320 -16.51 29.05 -27.35
N ALA A 321 -17.55 29.61 -27.97
CA ALA A 321 -17.93 31.00 -27.71
C ALA A 321 -18.30 31.15 -26.23
N ALA A 322 -17.80 32.19 -25.57
CA ALA A 322 -18.15 32.45 -24.18
C ALA A 322 -19.68 32.60 -24.04
N PRO A 323 -20.31 31.94 -23.06
CA PRO A 323 -21.76 32.00 -22.90
C PRO A 323 -22.18 33.45 -22.61
N LYS A 324 -22.93 34.06 -23.53
CA LYS A 324 -23.57 35.36 -23.29
C LYS A 324 -24.82 35.10 -22.46
N LEU A 325 -24.75 35.42 -21.16
CA LEU A 325 -25.88 35.33 -20.24
C LEU A 325 -26.90 36.42 -20.60
N CYS A 326 -27.96 36.05 -21.32
CA CYS A 326 -29.05 36.98 -21.66
C CYS A 326 -29.90 37.26 -20.41
N THR A 327 -29.97 38.53 -20.05
CA THR A 327 -30.66 39.08 -18.88
C THR A 327 -32.15 38.75 -18.84
N PHE A 328 -32.55 37.82 -17.97
CA PHE A 328 -33.90 37.83 -17.38
C PHE A 328 -33.82 37.49 -15.88
N SER A 329 -33.94 38.52 -15.04
CA SER A 329 -34.53 38.44 -13.69
C SER A 329 -33.72 37.93 -12.48
N LYS A 330 -32.38 38.06 -12.38
CA LYS A 330 -31.69 37.88 -11.07
C LYS A 330 -30.65 38.95 -10.75
N THR A 331 -30.51 39.20 -9.45
CA THR A 331 -29.55 40.08 -8.77
C THR A 331 -28.13 39.98 -9.34
N SER A 332 -27.47 41.12 -9.56
CA SER A 332 -26.11 41.29 -10.11
C SER A 332 -25.10 40.24 -9.63
N ASP A 333 -25.04 40.00 -8.32
CA ASP A 333 -24.04 39.13 -7.69
C ASP A 333 -24.21 37.64 -8.04
N ALA A 334 -25.45 37.20 -8.27
CA ALA A 334 -25.73 35.83 -8.66
C ALA A 334 -25.39 35.56 -10.13
N LEU A 335 -25.27 36.59 -10.96
CA LEU A 335 -24.91 36.46 -12.38
C LEU A 335 -23.39 36.36 -12.56
N GLU A 336 -22.62 37.09 -11.75
CA GLU A 336 -21.15 37.13 -11.83
C GLU A 336 -20.53 35.74 -11.64
N LYS A 337 -21.12 34.89 -10.77
CA LYS A 337 -20.62 33.52 -10.58
C LYS A 337 -20.80 32.64 -11.82
N PHE A 338 -21.85 32.83 -12.62
CA PHE A 338 -22.13 32.01 -13.80
C PHE A 338 -21.38 32.48 -15.04
N GLU A 339 -20.99 33.75 -15.12
CA GLU A 339 -20.22 34.29 -16.25
C GLU A 339 -18.86 33.60 -16.41
N LYS A 340 -18.28 33.17 -15.30
CA LYS A 340 -16.98 32.48 -15.24
C LYS A 340 -17.11 30.96 -15.27
N ALA A 341 -18.34 30.42 -15.16
CA ALA A 341 -18.60 29.00 -15.02
C ALA A 341 -18.68 28.28 -16.37
N MET A 342 -18.38 26.99 -16.35
CA MET A 342 -18.39 26.14 -17.55
C MET A 342 -19.78 25.52 -17.79
N PRO A 343 -20.40 25.66 -18.96
CA PRO A 343 -21.69 25.03 -19.26
C PRO A 343 -21.54 23.53 -19.60
N LEU A 344 -22.41 22.68 -19.04
CA LEU A 344 -22.37 21.21 -19.21
C LEU A 344 -23.21 20.69 -20.40
N LYS A 345 -24.24 21.43 -20.83
CA LYS A 345 -25.28 20.93 -21.78
C LYS A 345 -24.93 21.12 -23.27
N HIS A 346 -23.79 21.72 -23.60
CA HIS A 346 -23.39 22.04 -24.98
C HIS A 346 -22.54 20.96 -25.68
N PHE A 347 -22.34 19.80 -25.04
CA PHE A 347 -21.44 18.75 -25.52
C PHE A 347 -22.08 17.38 -25.47
#